data_AF-M7N9L3-F1
#
_entry.id   AF-M7N9L3-F1
#
_cell.length_a   1.000
_cell.length_b   1.000
_cell.length_c   1.000
_cell.angle_alpha   90.00
_cell.angle_beta   90.00
_cell.angle_gamma   90.00
#
_symmetry.space_group_name_H-M   'P 1'
#
loop_
_entity.id
_entity.type
_entity.pdbx_description
1 polymer ?
#
loop_
_entity_poly.entity_id
_entity_poly.type
_entity_poly.pdbx_seq_one_letter_code
_entity_poly.pdbx_strand_id
1 'polypeptide(L)' 'MGKFSYDSIRMRPQETIIASDSIAYDFGTSSVYYTNVEGDPVELKDTFLVILKKDKSDGKWKIHREVASAVVE' A
#
# COMPACT_ATOMS: atom_id res chain seq x y z
N MET A 1 -17.99 -8.56 -4.99
CA MET A 1 -16.55 -8.57 -5.35
C MET A 1 -16.42 -7.83 -6.67
N GLY A 2 -15.57 -6.80 -6.71
CA GLY A 2 -15.50 -5.86 -7.83
C GLY A 2 -15.08 -6.54 -9.14
N LYS A 3 -15.51 -5.97 -10.27
CA LYS A 3 -15.29 -6.47 -11.64
C LYS A 3 -13.80 -6.59 -12.03
N PHE A 4 -12.90 -6.12 -11.18
CA PHE A 4 -11.45 -6.13 -11.34
C PHE A 4 -10.83 -6.73 -10.07
N SER A 5 -10.54 -8.03 -10.09
CA SER A 5 -9.68 -8.64 -9.08
C SER A 5 -8.24 -8.28 -9.41
N TYR A 6 -7.50 -7.75 -8.44
CA TYR A 6 -6.07 -7.55 -8.60
C TYR A 6 -5.38 -8.92 -8.77
N ASP A 7 -4.52 -9.02 -9.77
CA ASP A 7 -3.71 -10.21 -10.00
C ASP A 7 -2.52 -10.22 -9.04
N SER A 8 -1.84 -9.07 -8.92
CA SER A 8 -0.76 -8.90 -7.96
C SER A 8 -0.54 -7.43 -7.59
N ILE A 9 0.05 -7.20 -6.43
CA ILE A 9 0.57 -5.89 -6.01
C ILE A 9 2.06 -6.04 -5.67
N ARG A 10 2.88 -5.13 -6.18
CA ARG A 10 4.31 -5.06 -5.89
C ARG A 10 4.62 -3.76 -5.17
N MET A 11 4.87 -3.85 -3.87
CA MET A 11 5.27 -2.73 -3.02
C MET A 11 6.79 -2.51 -3.11
N ARG A 12 7.21 -1.25 -3.17
CA ARG A 12 8.61 -0.82 -3.15
C ARG A 12 8.77 0.28 -2.09
N PRO A 13 8.89 -0.07 -0.80
CA PRO A 13 9.20 0.89 0.25
C PRO A 13 10.53 1.59 -0.06
N GLN A 14 10.55 2.91 0.10
CA GLN A 14 11.72 3.77 -0.12
C GLN A 14 12.19 4.38 1.19
N GLU A 15 11.28 4.63 2.11
CA GLU A 15 11.55 5.19 3.43
C GLU A 15 10.76 4.41 4.48
N THR A 16 11.46 3.95 5.52
CA THR A 16 10.90 3.26 6.69
C THR A 16 11.42 3.96 7.93
N ILE A 17 10.55 4.61 8.69
CA ILE A 17 10.94 5.40 9.86
C ILE A 17 10.15 4.96 11.09
N ILE A 18 10.89 4.63 12.15
CA ILE A 18 10.34 4.44 13.49
C ILE A 18 10.35 5.80 14.18
N ALA A 19 9.19 6.46 14.24
CA ALA A 19 9.06 7.79 14.84
C ALA A 19 9.03 7.74 16.37
N SER A 20 8.63 6.60 16.95
CA SER A 20 8.65 6.32 18.39
C SER A 20 8.47 4.82 18.65
N ASP A 21 8.50 4.40 19.92
CA ASP A 21 8.20 3.01 20.34
C ASP A 21 6.80 2.51 19.95
N SER A 22 5.91 3.40 19.50
CA SER A 22 4.52 3.07 19.17
C SER A 22 4.02 3.60 17.82
N ILE A 23 4.82 4.37 17.08
CA ILE A 23 4.47 4.92 15.76
C ILE A 23 5.63 4.70 14.80
N ALA A 24 5.33 4.18 13.61
CA ALA A 24 6.24 4.09 12.48
C ALA A 24 5.50 4.44 11.19
N TYR A 25 6.22 4.75 10.13
CA TYR A 25 5.63 4.89 8.81
C TYR A 25 6.53 4.29 7.72
N ASP A 26 5.89 3.82 6.65
CA ASP A 26 6.50 3.41 5.40
C ASP A 26 5.98 4.30 4.26
N PHE A 27 6.90 4.83 3.47
CA PHE A 27 6.61 5.56 2.24
C PHE A 27 7.31 4.89 1.06
N GLY A 28 6.65 4.88 -0.10
CA GLY A 28 7.27 4.39 -1.32
C GLY A 28 6.34 4.36 -2.51
N THR A 29 6.63 3.47 -3.45
CA THR A 29 5.83 3.29 -4.68
C THR A 29 5.27 1.89 -4.77
N SER A 30 4.14 1.73 -5.44
CA SER A 30 3.53 0.43 -5.73
C SER A 30 3.21 0.29 -7.22
N SER A 31 3.22 -0.96 -7.70
CA SER A 31 2.59 -1.34 -8.95
C SER A 31 1.46 -2.31 -8.64
N VAL A 32 0.26 -2.03 -9.16
CA VAL A 32 -0.90 -2.92 -9.08
C VAL A 32 -1.17 -3.47 -10.48
N TYR A 33 -1.22 -4.79 -10.61
CA TYR A 33 -1.48 -5.47 -11.87
C TYR A 33 -2.88 -6.09 -11.83
N TYR A 34 -3.66 -5.87 -12.88
CA TYR A 34 -4.98 -6.49 -13.04
C TYR A 34 -5.29 -6.73 -14.52
N THR A 35 -6.17 -7.68 -14.77
CA THR A 35 -6.74 -7.92 -16.10
C THR A 35 -8.02 -7.09 -16.27
N ASN A 36 -8.10 -6.25 -17.31
CA ASN A 36 -9.28 -5.40 -17.57
C ASN A 36 -10.46 -6.21 -18.16
N VAL A 37 -11.56 -5.53 -18.54
CA VAL A 37 -12.75 -6.23 -19.04
C VAL A 37 -12.57 -6.77 -20.46
N GLU A 38 -11.59 -6.25 -21.20
CA GLU A 38 -11.17 -6.68 -22.53
C GLU A 38 -10.24 -7.89 -22.47
N GLY A 39 -9.73 -8.24 -21.29
CA GLY A 39 -8.77 -9.33 -21.09
C GLY A 39 -7.31 -8.90 -21.19
N ASP A 40 -7.04 -7.59 -21.29
CA ASP A 40 -5.69 -7.05 -21.37
C ASP A 40 -5.07 -6.87 -19.96
N PRO A 41 -3.77 -7.15 -19.80
CA PRO A 41 -3.05 -6.84 -18.57
C PRO A 41 -2.80 -5.33 -18.45
N VAL A 42 -3.14 -4.77 -17.30
CA VAL A 42 -2.94 -3.34 -16.97
C VAL A 42 -2.05 -3.21 -15.73
N GLU A 43 -1.15 -2.23 -15.74
CA GLU A 43 -0.36 -1.79 -14.58
C GLU A 43 -0.82 -0.39 -14.14
N LEU A 44 -1.17 -0.25 -12.86
CA LEU A 44 -1.35 1.05 -12.19
C LEU A 44 -0.16 1.32 -11.27
N LYS A 45 0.35 2.54 -11.30
CA LYS A 45 1.47 2.97 -10.45
C LYS A 45 0.99 4.01 -9.46
N ASP A 46 1.30 3.76 -8.19
CA ASP A 46 0.93 4.66 -7.10
C ASP A 46 2.16 5.06 -6.28
N THR A 47 2.03 6.17 -5.57
CA THR A 47 2.80 6.46 -4.36
C THR A 47 1.96 6.08 -3.14
N PHE A 48 2.58 5.58 -2.08
CA PHE A 48 1.88 5.20 -0.85
C PHE A 48 2.55 5.78 0.39
N LEU A 49 1.74 6.03 1.42
CA LEU A 49 2.18 6.26 2.79
C LEU A 49 1.32 5.38 3.72
N VAL A 50 1.98 4.53 4.51
CA VAL A 50 1.36 3.71 5.55
C VAL A 50 1.86 4.18 6.90
N ILE A 51 0.94 4.56 7.80
CA ILE A 51 1.24 4.84 9.19
C ILE A 51 0.90 3.59 10.00
N LEU A 52 1.89 3.08 10.72
CA LEU A 52 1.78 1.94 11.62
C LEU A 52 1.67 2.45 13.06
N LYS A 53 0.75 1.85 13.81
CA LYS A 53 0.65 2.07 15.26
C LYS A 53 0.79 0.74 15.98
N LYS A 54 1.64 0.72 17.00
CA LYS A 54 1.75 -0.44 17.89
C LYS A 54 0.52 -0.49 18.78
N ASP A 55 -0.24 -1.57 18.68
CA ASP A 55 -1.42 -1.79 19.51
C ASP A 55 -0.99 -2.05 20.95
N LYS A 56 -1.63 -1.37 21.90
CA LYS A 56 -1.29 -1.47 23.33
C LYS A 56 -1.72 -2.79 23.96
N SER A 57 -2.69 -3.48 23.36
CA SER A 57 -3.24 -4.74 23.89
C SER A 57 -2.35 -5.95 23.61
N ASP A 58 -1.72 -6.01 22.43
CA ASP A 58 -0.93 -7.15 21.98
C ASP A 58 0.52 -6.80 21.58
N GLY A 59 0.88 -5.52 21.61
CA GLY A 59 2.22 -5.03 21.27
C GLY A 59 2.59 -5.18 19.79
N LYS A 60 1.64 -5.48 18.90
CA LYS A 60 1.89 -5.68 17.47
C LYS A 60 1.70 -4.39 16.68
N TRP A 61 2.53 -4.20 15.66
CA TRP A 61 2.33 -3.12 14.68
C TRP A 61 1.13 -3.43 13.79
N LYS A 62 0.22 -2.47 13.66
CA LYS A 62 -0.96 -2.56 12.81
C LYS A 62 -1.05 -1.31 11.94
N ILE A 63 -1.62 -1.45 10.74
CA ILE A 63 -1.93 -0.30 9.88
C ILE A 63 -2.93 0.58 10.64
N HIS A 64 -2.51 1.82 10.90
CA HIS A 64 -3.36 2.83 11.53
C HIS A 64 -4.03 3.70 10.48
N ARG A 65 -3.28 4.11 9.45
CA ARG A 65 -3.75 4.87 8.30
C ARG A 65 -2.95 4.46 7.09
N GLU A 66 -3.59 4.52 5.93
CA GLU A 66 -2.98 4.29 4.64
C GLU A 66 -3.56 5.31 3.66
N VAL A 67 -2.70 5.84 2.80
CA VAL A 67 -3.11 6.58 1.61
C VAL A 67 -2.26 6.09 0.45
N ALA A 68 -2.91 5.84 -0.68
CA ALA A 68 -2.29 5.57 -1.96
C ALA A 68 -2.79 6.62 -2.95
N SER A 69 -1.88 7.15 -3.77
CA SER A 69 -2.19 8.13 -4.81
C SER A 69 -1.67 7.62 -6.14
N ALA A 70 -2.60 7.25 -7.01
CA ALA A 70 -2.33 6.93 -8.40
C ALA A 70 -1.96 8.19 -9.16
N VAL A 71 -0.95 8.08 -10.03
CA VAL A 71 -0.83 9.02 -11.15
C VAL A 71 -1.80 8.52 -12.22
N VAL A 72 -2.90 9.25 -12.43
CA VAL A 72 -3.78 9.00 -13.58
C VAL A 72 -3.13 9.70 -14.77
N GLU A 73 -2.58 8.92 -15.70
CA GLU A 73 -2.15 9.40 -17.02
C GLU A 73 -3.35 9.59 -17.96
#